data_AF-A0A1R1S5S0-F1
#
_entry.id   AF-A0A1R1S5S0-F1
#
_cell.length_a   1.000
_cell.length_b   1.000
_cell.length_c   1.000
_cell.angle_alpha   90.00
_cell.angle_beta   90.00
_cell.angle_gamma   90.00
#
_symmetry.space_group_name_H-M   'P 1'
#
loop_
_entity.id
_entity.type
_entity.pdbx_description
1 polymer ?
#
loop_
_entity_poly.entity_id
_entity_poly.type
_entity_poly.pdbx_seq_one_letter_code
_entity_poly.pdbx_strand_id
1 'polypeptide(L)'
;PAAGERAGAAAEEPVLTEPGDVVVPLIGGGTVARVVDEAAAGAALARNLCLLRPDPEALDPWFLAGYLRGGANQRQASSYASTATRLDVRRLRLPRLPLTDQRRYGEHYRTLASFEEALRLAGRLGEQLVRGLYDGLADGTVQPH
;
A
#
# COMPACT_ATOMS: atom_id res chain seq x y z
N PRO A 1 -10.67 5.43 -52.06
CA PRO A 1 -10.21 4.49 -51.01
C PRO A 1 -9.69 5.28 -49.80
N ALA A 2 -10.49 5.32 -48.73
CA ALA A 2 -10.20 6.07 -47.51
C ALA A 2 -9.15 5.34 -46.66
N ALA A 3 -8.12 6.08 -46.25
CA ALA A 3 -7.07 5.62 -45.35
C ALA A 3 -7.60 5.61 -43.91
N GLY A 4 -7.25 4.54 -43.19
CA GLY A 4 -7.74 4.22 -41.86
C GLY A 4 -7.51 5.31 -40.82
N GLU A 5 -8.62 5.68 -40.21
CA GLU A 5 -8.71 6.38 -38.94
C GLU A 5 -7.93 5.58 -37.89
N ARG A 6 -6.80 6.13 -37.45
CA ARG A 6 -6.12 5.66 -36.24
C ARG A 6 -7.06 5.95 -35.09
N ALA A 7 -7.81 4.94 -34.67
CA ALA A 7 -8.59 4.96 -33.44
C ALA A 7 -7.65 5.40 -32.30
N GLY A 8 -7.82 6.63 -31.85
CA GLY A 8 -7.19 7.11 -30.64
C GLY A 8 -7.63 6.17 -29.53
N ALA A 9 -6.69 5.45 -28.94
CA ALA A 9 -6.89 4.89 -27.62
C ALA A 9 -7.27 6.09 -26.74
N ALA A 10 -8.55 6.22 -26.41
CA ALA A 10 -9.00 7.17 -25.42
C ALA A 10 -8.12 6.92 -24.20
N ALA A 11 -7.26 7.89 -23.88
CA ALA A 11 -6.44 7.81 -22.68
C ALA A 11 -7.45 7.76 -21.54
N GLU A 12 -7.66 6.58 -20.97
CA GLU A 12 -8.47 6.44 -19.77
C GLU A 12 -7.94 7.46 -18.76
N GLU A 13 -8.83 8.34 -18.31
CA GLU A 13 -8.46 9.35 -17.32
C GLU A 13 -7.88 8.62 -16.10
N PRO A 14 -6.69 9.04 -15.63
CA PRO A 14 -6.04 8.37 -14.54
C PRO A 14 -6.93 8.44 -13.30
N VAL A 15 -7.23 7.28 -12.70
CA VAL A 15 -7.95 7.23 -11.43
C VAL A 15 -7.10 7.92 -10.37
N LEU A 16 -7.59 9.01 -9.81
CA LEU A 16 -6.93 9.76 -8.75
C LEU A 16 -7.38 9.24 -7.38
N THR A 17 -6.44 9.14 -6.46
CA THR A 17 -6.70 8.73 -5.09
C THR A 17 -7.37 9.84 -4.29
N GLU A 18 -8.26 9.45 -3.38
CA GLU A 18 -8.91 10.33 -2.41
C GLU A 18 -8.56 9.90 -0.98
N PRO A 19 -8.60 10.82 0.00
CA PRO A 19 -8.42 10.45 1.40
C PRO A 19 -9.42 9.35 1.80
N GLY A 20 -8.92 8.31 2.48
CA GLY A 20 -9.73 7.15 2.87
C GLY A 20 -9.80 6.03 1.81
N ASP A 21 -9.26 6.23 0.60
CA ASP A 21 -9.07 5.13 -0.34
C ASP A 21 -8.10 4.09 0.25
N VAL A 22 -8.38 2.81 0.04
CA VAL A 22 -7.51 1.70 0.44
C VAL A 22 -6.85 1.10 -0.79
N VAL A 23 -5.54 1.29 -0.90
CA VAL A 23 -4.73 0.84 -2.03
C VAL A 23 -4.05 -0.47 -1.69
N VAL A 24 -4.27 -1.48 -2.54
CA VAL A 24 -3.77 -2.85 -2.36
C VAL A 24 -2.87 -3.25 -3.53
N PRO A 25 -1.63 -3.67 -3.28
CA PRO A 25 -0.77 -4.21 -4.32
C PRO A 25 -1.32 -5.52 -4.88
N LEU A 26 -1.32 -5.65 -6.21
CA LEU A 26 -1.77 -6.86 -6.91
C LEU A 26 -0.67 -7.90 -7.07
N ILE A 27 0.60 -7.52 -6.89
CA ILE A 27 1.77 -8.37 -7.09
C ILE A 27 2.80 -8.05 -5.99
N GLY A 28 3.35 -9.08 -5.35
CA GLY A 28 4.46 -8.96 -4.40
C GLY A 28 4.16 -9.50 -3.00
N GLY A 29 5.04 -10.36 -2.49
CA GLY A 29 4.87 -11.09 -1.23
C GLY A 29 5.14 -10.28 0.05
N GLY A 30 4.92 -8.97 0.07
CA GLY A 30 5.24 -8.15 1.25
C GLY A 30 4.72 -6.72 1.26
N THR A 31 4.13 -6.22 0.18
CA THR A 31 3.52 -4.88 0.17
C THR A 31 2.07 -4.96 0.64
N VAL A 32 1.85 -4.36 1.80
CA VAL A 32 0.62 -4.36 2.59
C VAL A 32 -0.35 -3.26 2.14
N ALA A 33 -1.67 -3.51 2.22
CA ALA A 33 -2.71 -2.54 1.88
C ALA A 33 -2.54 -1.20 2.62
N ARG A 34 -2.64 -0.04 1.96
CA ARG A 34 -2.42 1.28 2.57
C ARG A 34 -3.67 2.14 2.46
N VAL A 35 -3.99 2.89 3.51
CA VAL A 35 -5.00 3.94 3.45
C VAL A 35 -4.34 5.21 2.92
N VAL A 36 -4.97 5.87 1.97
CA VAL A 36 -4.57 7.17 1.43
C VAL A 36 -4.93 8.24 2.46
N ASP A 37 -3.94 9.03 2.86
CA ASP A 37 -4.15 10.21 3.68
C ASP A 37 -4.23 11.48 2.81
N GLU A 38 -4.49 12.61 3.46
CA GLU A 38 -4.58 13.91 2.80
C GLU A 38 -3.31 14.28 2.01
N ALA A 39 -2.13 13.87 2.49
CA ALA A 39 -0.87 14.19 1.84
C ALA A 39 -0.63 13.36 0.57
N ALA A 40 -1.22 12.16 0.49
CA ALA A 40 -1.10 11.23 -0.63
C ALA A 40 -2.29 11.29 -1.61
N ALA A 41 -3.31 12.10 -1.32
CA ALA A 41 -4.47 12.29 -2.19
C ALA A 41 -4.09 13.00 -3.50
N GLY A 42 -4.89 12.76 -4.55
CA GLY A 42 -4.67 13.31 -5.90
C GLY A 42 -3.58 12.58 -6.71
N ALA A 43 -2.99 11.52 -6.16
CA ALA A 43 -2.02 10.71 -6.88
C ALA A 43 -2.73 9.79 -7.89
N ALA A 44 -2.18 9.69 -9.10
CA ALA A 44 -2.66 8.73 -10.08
C ALA A 44 -2.37 7.29 -9.62
N LEU A 45 -3.37 6.42 -9.69
CA LEU A 45 -3.25 5.01 -9.34
C LEU A 45 -2.22 4.31 -10.23
N ALA A 46 -1.13 3.83 -9.62
CA ALA A 46 -0.07 3.17 -10.36
C ALA A 46 -0.49 1.79 -10.90
N ARG A 47 0.20 1.35 -11.96
CA ARG A 47 0.04 -0.01 -12.50
C ARG A 47 0.34 -1.05 -11.41
N ASN A 48 -0.43 -2.15 -11.40
CA ASN A 48 -0.38 -3.22 -10.41
C ASN A 48 -0.90 -2.85 -9.00
N LEU A 49 -1.65 -1.75 -8.86
CA LEU A 49 -2.40 -1.43 -7.66
C LEU A 49 -3.91 -1.59 -7.89
N CYS A 50 -4.62 -2.00 -6.86
CA CYS A 50 -6.07 -2.00 -6.79
C CYS A 50 -6.50 -0.92 -5.79
N LEU A 51 -7.53 -0.16 -6.13
CA LEU A 51 -8.11 0.87 -5.28
C LEU A 51 -9.48 0.39 -4.77
N LEU A 52 -9.67 0.46 -3.46
CA LEU A 52 -10.94 0.24 -2.79
C LEU A 52 -11.41 1.56 -2.20
N ARG A 53 -12.60 2.00 -2.57
CA ARG A 53 -13.23 3.19 -2.01
C ARG A 53 -14.38 2.77 -1.09
N PRO A 54 -14.11 2.51 0.21
CA PRO A 54 -15.17 2.17 1.15
C PRO A 54 -16.08 3.38 1.40
N ASP A 55 -17.37 3.13 1.56
CA ASP A 55 -18.29 4.12 2.12
C ASP A 55 -17.98 4.30 3.62
N PRO A 56 -17.53 5.49 4.08
CA PRO A 56 -17.10 5.71 5.46
C PRO A 56 -18.23 5.60 6.50
N GLU A 57 -19.49 5.67 6.05
CA GLU A 57 -20.67 5.44 6.90
C GLU A 57 -20.99 3.94 7.06
N ALA A 58 -20.39 3.07 6.25
CA ALA A 58 -20.62 1.63 6.26
C ALA A 58 -19.39 0.81 6.67
N LEU A 59 -18.18 1.28 6.31
CA LEU A 59 -16.94 0.55 6.49
C LEU A 59 -15.78 1.51 6.80
N ASP A 60 -15.13 1.30 7.94
CA ASP A 60 -13.94 2.07 8.29
C ASP A 60 -12.73 1.67 7.38
N PRO A 61 -12.06 2.63 6.71
CA PRO A 61 -10.93 2.33 5.83
C PRO A 61 -9.72 1.69 6.54
N TRP A 62 -9.44 2.11 7.77
CA TRP A 62 -8.30 1.61 8.54
C TRP A 62 -8.55 0.19 9.07
N PHE A 63 -9.80 -0.12 9.43
CA PHE A 63 -10.24 -1.48 9.73
C PHE A 63 -10.07 -2.39 8.51
N LEU A 64 -10.55 -1.96 7.34
CA LEU A 64 -10.37 -2.70 6.08
C LEU A 64 -8.90 -2.96 5.77
N ALA A 65 -8.07 -1.92 5.83
CA ALA A 65 -6.64 -2.02 5.57
C ALA A 65 -5.96 -2.97 6.57
N GLY A 66 -6.22 -2.82 7.88
CA GLY A 66 -5.68 -3.71 8.92
C GLY A 66 -6.04 -5.17 8.71
N TYR A 67 -7.29 -5.45 8.32
CA TYR A 67 -7.75 -6.80 8.05
C TYR A 67 -7.13 -7.41 6.77
N LEU A 68 -6.91 -6.60 5.74
CA LEU A 68 -6.16 -7.00 4.55
C LEU A 68 -4.69 -7.32 4.86
N ARG A 69 -4.10 -6.62 5.84
CA ARG A 69 -2.73 -6.85 6.31
C ARG A 69 -2.59 -8.09 7.20
N GLY A 70 -3.65 -8.50 7.91
CA GLY A 70 -3.61 -9.64 8.83
C GLY A 70 -3.29 -10.99 8.15
N GLY A 71 -2.39 -11.78 8.77
CA GLY A 71 -1.73 -12.96 8.18
C GLY A 71 -2.60 -14.17 7.78
N ALA A 72 -3.92 -14.12 7.92
CA ALA A 72 -4.80 -15.12 7.28
C ALA A 72 -4.95 -14.83 5.77
N ASN A 73 -5.02 -13.55 5.38
CA ASN A 73 -5.16 -13.14 3.97
C ASN A 73 -3.84 -13.20 3.20
N GLN A 74 -2.70 -12.97 3.86
CA GLN A 74 -1.38 -13.15 3.24
C GLN A 74 -1.12 -14.63 2.88
N ARG A 75 -1.58 -15.58 3.73
CA ARG A 75 -1.42 -17.03 3.49
C ARG A 75 -2.36 -17.57 2.40
N GLN A 76 -3.57 -17.02 2.28
CA GLN A 76 -4.50 -17.37 1.19
C GLN A 76 -4.09 -16.76 -0.16
N ALA A 77 -3.32 -15.67 -0.16
CA ALA A 77 -2.71 -15.09 -1.35
C ALA A 77 -1.43 -15.83 -1.79
N SER A 78 -0.73 -16.49 -0.87
CA SER A 78 0.53 -17.22 -1.15
C SER A 78 0.36 -18.67 -1.57
N SER A 79 -0.80 -19.30 -1.33
CA SER A 79 -1.06 -20.67 -1.78
C SER A 79 -1.72 -20.69 -3.16
N TYR A 80 -0.96 -20.40 -4.22
CA TYR A 80 -1.03 -21.06 -5.52
C TYR A 80 0.16 -20.56 -6.35
N ALA A 81 1.10 -21.48 -6.62
CA ALA A 81 2.18 -21.27 -7.58
C ALA A 81 1.62 -20.93 -8.98
N SER A 82 2.39 -20.13 -9.72
CA SER A 82 2.16 -19.59 -11.08
C SER A 82 1.35 -18.29 -11.19
N THR A 83 2.07 -17.23 -11.55
CA THR A 83 1.58 -16.01 -12.20
C THR A 83 0.55 -15.18 -11.43
N ALA A 84 1.05 -14.21 -10.65
CA ALA A 84 0.30 -13.05 -10.16
C ALA A 84 -1.11 -13.39 -9.62
N THR A 85 -1.17 -13.90 -8.39
CA THR A 85 -2.42 -14.06 -7.63
C THR A 85 -3.06 -12.68 -7.44
N ARG A 86 -3.88 -12.25 -8.41
CA ARG A 86 -4.70 -11.05 -8.28
C ARG A 86 -5.51 -11.20 -7.01
N LEU A 87 -5.36 -10.25 -6.09
CA LEU A 87 -6.18 -10.20 -4.88
C LEU A 87 -7.65 -10.09 -5.31
N ASP A 88 -8.41 -11.17 -5.12
CA ASP A 88 -9.84 -11.15 -5.39
C ASP A 88 -10.56 -10.51 -4.21
N VAL A 89 -10.66 -9.18 -4.27
CA VAL A 89 -11.36 -8.35 -3.29
C VAL A 89 -12.79 -8.86 -3.04
N ARG A 90 -13.45 -9.43 -4.07
CA ARG A 90 -14.85 -9.91 -3.95
C ARG A 90 -14.97 -11.14 -3.06
N ARG A 91 -13.87 -11.85 -2.83
CA ARG A 91 -13.81 -13.03 -1.95
C ARG A 91 -13.33 -12.71 -0.54
N LEU A 92 -13.06 -11.44 -0.23
CA LEU A 92 -12.61 -11.05 1.10
C LEU A 92 -13.72 -11.28 2.13
N ARG A 93 -13.43 -12.07 3.18
CA ARG A 93 -14.36 -12.27 4.30
C ARG A 93 -14.03 -11.30 5.43
N LEU A 94 -14.77 -10.21 5.51
CA LEU A 94 -14.67 -9.24 6.61
C LEU A 94 -15.57 -9.65 7.78
N PRO A 95 -15.11 -9.53 9.03
CA PRO A 95 -15.96 -9.65 10.21
C PRO A 95 -17.05 -8.56 10.17
N ARG A 96 -18.30 -8.95 10.44
CA ARG A 96 -19.43 -8.02 10.50
C ARG A 96 -19.49 -7.37 11.88
N LEU A 97 -18.64 -6.38 12.10
CA LEU A 97 -18.63 -5.57 13.32
C LEU A 97 -19.45 -4.29 13.13
N PRO A 98 -20.12 -3.77 14.17
CA PRO A 98 -20.69 -2.43 14.16
C PRO A 98 -19.64 -1.38 13.81
N LEU A 99 -20.05 -0.30 13.12
CA LEU A 99 -19.12 0.75 12.65
C LEU A 99 -18.28 1.36 13.79
N THR A 100 -18.88 1.55 14.96
CA THR A 100 -18.17 2.06 16.15
C THR A 100 -17.01 1.15 16.57
N ASP A 101 -17.21 -0.17 16.51
CA ASP A 101 -16.15 -1.13 16.84
C ASP A 101 -15.11 -1.17 15.72
N GLN A 102 -15.53 -1.12 14.44
CA GLN A 102 -14.60 -1.00 13.32
C GLN A 102 -13.68 0.21 13.49
N ARG A 103 -14.23 1.39 13.83
CA ARG A 103 -13.44 2.62 14.07
C ARG A 103 -12.42 2.44 15.21
N ARG A 104 -12.81 1.80 16.31
CA ARG A 104 -11.88 1.45 17.41
C ARG A 104 -10.73 0.58 16.93
N TYR A 105 -11.01 -0.49 16.17
CA TYR A 105 -9.95 -1.30 15.57
C TYR A 105 -9.11 -0.52 14.56
N GLY A 106 -9.75 0.32 13.75
CA GLY A 106 -9.13 1.19 12.76
C GLY A 106 -8.07 2.11 13.37
N GLU A 107 -8.34 2.73 14.51
CA GLU A 107 -7.38 3.56 15.24
C GLU A 107 -6.12 2.77 15.66
N HIS A 108 -6.29 1.53 16.12
CA HIS A 108 -5.16 0.67 16.47
C HIS A 108 -4.35 0.29 15.22
N TYR A 109 -5.01 -0.07 14.12
CA TYR A 109 -4.34 -0.38 12.86
C TYR A 109 -3.61 0.83 12.27
N ARG A 110 -4.18 2.03 12.41
CA ARG A 110 -3.52 3.29 12.02
C ARG A 110 -2.24 3.51 12.81
N THR A 111 -2.28 3.25 14.12
CA THR A 111 -1.09 3.35 14.99
C THR A 111 -0.03 2.32 14.61
N LEU A 112 -0.42 1.08 14.29
CA LEU A 112 0.51 0.07 13.80
C LEU A 112 1.12 0.46 12.44
N ALA A 113 0.32 1.01 11.53
CA ALA A 113 0.79 1.43 10.22
C ALA A 113 1.79 2.60 10.30
N SER A 114 1.57 3.57 11.20
CA SER A 114 2.53 4.66 11.41
C SER A 114 3.82 4.16 12.04
N PHE A 115 3.73 3.22 12.99
CA PHE A 115 4.90 2.58 13.58
C PHE A 115 5.72 1.79 12.55
N GLU A 116 5.08 1.02 11.68
CA GLU A 116 5.75 0.33 10.57
C GLU A 116 6.48 1.31 9.65
N GLU A 117 5.89 2.47 9.34
CA GLU A 117 6.53 3.45 8.47
C GLU A 117 7.73 4.12 9.15
N ALA A 118 7.64 4.39 10.45
CA ALA A 118 8.76 4.86 11.25
C ALA A 118 9.92 3.85 11.27
N LEU A 119 9.62 2.55 11.43
CA LEU A 119 10.62 1.48 11.35
C LEU A 119 11.30 1.42 9.97
N ARG A 120 10.52 1.51 8.88
CA ARG A 120 11.08 1.53 7.52
C ARG A 120 11.98 2.74 7.31
N LEU A 121 11.58 3.92 7.79
CA LEU A 121 12.40 5.13 7.71
C LEU A 121 13.69 4.99 8.50
N ALA A 122 13.61 4.51 9.74
CA ALA A 122 14.78 4.28 10.60
C ALA A 122 15.77 3.30 9.95
N GLY A 123 15.28 2.21 9.34
CA GLY A 123 16.11 1.26 8.60
C GLY A 123 16.85 1.92 7.43
N ARG A 124 16.13 2.67 6.57
CA ARG A 124 16.74 3.39 5.44
C ARG A 124 17.80 4.39 5.88
N LEU A 125 17.51 5.17 6.92
CA LEU A 125 18.46 6.15 7.46
C LEU A 125 19.68 5.46 8.08
N GLY A 126 19.49 4.33 8.78
CA GLY A 126 20.57 3.53 9.33
C GLY A 126 21.50 2.98 8.24
N GLU A 127 20.94 2.45 7.16
CA GLU A 127 21.71 1.98 6.00
C GLU A 127 22.51 3.11 5.34
N GLN A 128 21.89 4.28 5.17
CA GLN A 128 22.57 5.47 4.64
C GLN A 128 23.73 5.92 5.54
N LEU A 129 23.52 5.92 6.86
CA LEU A 129 24.55 6.27 7.83
C LEU A 129 25.74 5.30 7.76
N VAL A 130 25.47 3.98 7.80
CA VAL A 130 26.51 2.96 7.72
C VAL A 130 27.31 3.10 6.42
N ARG A 131 26.63 3.31 5.29
CA ARG A 131 27.31 3.54 4.02
C ARG A 131 28.18 4.79 4.03
N GLY A 132 27.66 5.90 4.55
CA GLY A 132 28.43 7.14 4.68
C GLY A 132 29.65 7.00 5.58
N LEU A 133 29.57 6.17 6.63
CA LEU A 133 30.74 5.87 7.48
C LEU A 133 31.80 5.05 6.74
N TYR A 134 31.41 4.05 5.96
CA TYR A 134 32.35 3.30 5.11
C TYR A 134 33.04 4.21 4.10
N ASP A 135 32.28 5.04 3.40
CA ASP A 135 32.80 5.98 2.41
C ASP A 135 33.75 6.99 3.07
N GLY A 136 33.37 7.51 4.24
CA GLY A 136 34.19 8.47 4.98
C GLY A 136 35.50 7.89 5.52
N LEU A 137 35.48 6.63 5.97
CA LEU A 137 36.69 5.91 6.40
C LEU A 137 37.61 5.60 5.22
N ALA A 138 37.06 5.21 4.06
CA ALA A 138 37.82 4.90 2.86
C ALA A 138 38.52 6.14 2.28
N ASP A 139 37.82 7.28 2.27
CA ASP A 139 38.31 8.52 1.69
C ASP A 139 39.05 9.41 2.72
N GLY A 140 39.19 8.95 3.96
CA GLY A 140 39.94 9.62 5.03
C GLY A 140 39.28 10.87 5.64
N THR A 141 38.01 11.12 5.31
CA THR A 141 37.23 12.24 5.89
C THR A 141 36.71 11.93 7.29
N VAL A 142 36.60 10.65 7.63
CA VAL A 142 36.36 10.13 8.98
C VAL A 142 37.61 9.41 9.45
N GLN A 143 38.12 9.74 10.64
CA GLN A 143 39.28 9.05 11.20
C GLN A 143 38.85 7.94 12.17
N PRO A 144 39.51 6.76 12.14
CA PRO A 144 39.33 5.76 13.18
C PRO A 144 39.88 6.29 14.50
N HIS A 145 39.09 6.19 15.57
CA HIS A 145 39.50 6.54 16.93
C HIS A 145 40.02 5.30 17.67
#